data_AF-A0A945V8N1-F1
#
_entry.id   AF-A0A945V8N1-F1
#
_cell.length_a   1.000
_cell.length_b   1.000
_cell.length_c   1.000
_cell.angle_alpha   90.00
_cell.angle_beta   90.00
_cell.angle_gamma   90.00
#
_symmetry.space_group_name_H-M   'P 1'
#
loop_
_entity.id
_entity.type
_entity.pdbx_description
1 polymer ?
#
loop_
_entity_poly.entity_id
_entity_poly.type
_entity_poly.pdbx_seq_one_letter_code
_entity_poly.pdbx_strand_id
1 'polypeptide(L)'
;MFGRLREEIDIIFDRDPAARTTWEVVTCYPGFHAMLFHRVASALWHRGLRWLARWLSSISRLLTGIEIHPGATIGRRFFIDHGMGVVIGETSIIGDDCTLYHGVTLGGTSWNKGKRHPTLGDGVVIGAGAKVLGPISVGANAKVGSNAVV
;
A
#
# COMPACT_ATOMS: atom_id res chain seq x y z
N MET A 1 -4.02 18.36 3.50
CA MET A 1 -3.07 17.45 4.18
C MET A 1 -3.63 16.93 5.49
N PHE A 2 -4.11 17.79 6.40
CA PHE A 2 -4.66 17.39 7.71
C PHE A 2 -5.90 16.47 7.64
N GLY A 3 -6.85 16.71 6.73
CA GLY A 3 -8.02 15.82 6.58
C GLY A 3 -7.66 14.39 6.20
N ARG A 4 -6.60 14.22 5.41
CA ARG A 4 -6.09 12.91 4.98
C ARG A 4 -5.45 12.15 6.13
N LEU A 5 -4.76 12.83 7.04
CA LEU A 5 -4.12 12.19 8.20
C LEU A 5 -5.17 11.58 9.15
N ARG A 6 -6.28 12.29 9.36
CA ARG A 6 -7.38 11.80 10.19
C ARG A 6 -7.99 10.53 9.60
N GLU A 7 -8.26 10.52 8.30
CA GLU A 7 -8.77 9.33 7.60
C GLU A 7 -7.83 8.12 7.69
N GLU A 8 -6.51 8.35 7.61
CA GLU A 8 -5.50 7.28 7.72
C GLU A 8 -5.41 6.70 9.14
N ILE A 9 -5.84 7.45 10.16
CA ILE A 9 -5.94 6.99 11.55
C ILE A 9 -7.29 6.31 11.79
N ASP A 10 -8.39 6.96 11.38
CA ASP A 10 -9.75 6.47 11.61
C ASP A 10 -9.97 5.09 10.97
N ILE A 11 -9.43 4.86 9.76
CA ILE A 11 -9.56 3.56 9.09
C ILE A 11 -8.92 2.42 9.89
N ILE A 12 -7.90 2.71 10.71
CA ILE A 12 -7.22 1.70 11.52
C ILE A 12 -8.15 1.26 12.65
N PHE A 13 -8.85 2.19 13.30
CA PHE A 13 -9.87 1.84 14.30
C PHE A 13 -11.06 1.10 13.70
N ASP A 14 -11.44 1.45 12.46
CA ASP A 14 -12.54 0.77 11.76
C ASP A 14 -12.20 -0.68 11.37
N ARG A 15 -10.92 -0.98 11.10
CA ARG A 15 -10.48 -2.25 10.51
C ARG A 15 -9.70 -3.14 11.46
N ASP A 16 -9.08 -2.60 12.49
CA ASP A 16 -8.30 -3.32 13.48
C ASP A 16 -8.90 -3.18 14.88
N PRO A 17 -9.62 -4.22 15.37
CA PRO A 17 -10.14 -4.26 16.74
C PRO A 17 -9.06 -4.17 17.84
N ALA A 18 -7.77 -4.39 17.52
CA ALA A 18 -6.68 -4.29 18.47
C ALA A 18 -6.20 -2.85 18.69
N ALA A 19 -6.58 -1.90 17.83
CA ALA A 19 -6.19 -0.50 17.97
C ALA A 19 -6.94 0.16 19.14
N ARG A 20 -6.20 0.66 20.15
CA ARG A 20 -6.82 1.23 21.37
C ARG A 20 -6.79 2.74 21.42
N THR A 21 -5.69 3.35 20.95
CA THR A 21 -5.48 4.80 21.09
C THR A 21 -4.77 5.38 19.87
N THR A 22 -5.03 6.66 19.58
CA THR A 22 -4.34 7.35 18.47
C THR A 22 -2.83 7.39 18.68
N TRP A 23 -2.38 7.48 19.94
CA TRP A 23 -0.96 7.45 20.26
C TRP A 23 -0.32 6.13 19.81
N GLU A 24 -0.93 5.00 20.18
CA GLU A 24 -0.49 3.67 19.75
C GLU A 24 -0.45 3.55 18.22
N VAL A 25 -1.49 4.03 17.52
CA VAL A 25 -1.50 4.06 16.06
C VAL A 25 -0.32 4.86 15.51
N VAL A 26 -0.12 6.09 15.99
CA VAL A 26 0.93 6.98 15.50
C VAL A 26 2.34 6.47 15.83
N THR A 27 2.54 5.72 16.92
CA THR A 27 3.88 5.26 17.31
C THR A 27 4.20 3.82 16.89
N CYS A 28 3.19 2.97 16.71
CA CYS A 28 3.40 1.52 16.63
C CYS A 28 2.81 0.84 15.40
N TYR A 29 2.10 1.54 14.50
CA TYR A 29 1.51 0.93 13.31
C TYR A 29 2.39 1.12 12.07
N PRO A 30 3.10 0.07 11.59
CA PRO A 30 4.01 0.21 10.45
C PRO A 30 3.27 0.50 9.14
N GLY A 31 2.03 -0.01 8.99
CA GLY A 31 1.17 0.30 7.85
C GLY A 31 0.86 1.79 7.72
N PHE A 32 0.54 2.43 8.85
CA PHE A 32 0.34 3.87 8.94
C PHE A 32 1.61 4.65 8.56
N HIS A 33 2.76 4.28 9.14
CA HIS A 33 4.04 4.92 8.82
C HIS A 33 4.40 4.78 7.35
N ALA A 34 4.27 3.59 6.78
CA ALA A 34 4.57 3.32 5.37
C ALA A 34 3.73 4.19 4.44
N MET A 35 2.45 4.40 4.78
CA MET A 35 1.58 5.30 4.03
C MET A 35 2.03 6.76 4.11
N LEU A 36 2.39 7.26 5.30
CA LEU A 36 2.94 8.62 5.44
C LEU A 36 4.19 8.82 4.58
N PHE A 37 5.16 7.91 4.67
CA PHE A 37 6.35 7.94 3.84
C PHE A 37 6.02 7.89 2.35
N HIS A 38 5.10 7.02 1.94
CA HIS A 38 4.69 6.90 0.55
C HIS A 38 4.04 8.19 0.03
N ARG A 39 3.17 8.86 0.80
CA ARG A 39 2.57 10.13 0.36
C ARG A 39 3.65 11.18 0.06
N VAL A 40 4.67 11.29 0.90
CA VAL A 40 5.80 12.21 0.67
C VAL A 40 6.65 11.76 -0.51
N ALA A 41 7.05 10.49 -0.55
CA ALA A 41 7.87 9.92 -1.62
C ALA A 41 7.19 10.03 -2.99
N SER A 42 5.89 9.76 -3.06
CA SER A 42 5.08 9.91 -4.27
C SER A 42 5.02 11.38 -4.72
N ALA A 43 4.85 12.31 -3.78
CA ALA A 43 4.86 13.73 -4.11
C ALA A 43 6.24 14.22 -4.62
N LEU A 44 7.34 13.66 -4.11
CA LEU A 44 8.69 13.91 -4.63
C LEU A 44 8.88 13.30 -6.03
N TRP A 45 8.39 12.08 -6.23
CA TRP A 45 8.46 11.35 -7.49
C TRP A 45 7.79 12.12 -8.63
N HIS A 46 6.58 12.64 -8.39
CA HIS A 46 5.84 13.42 -9.38
C HIS A 46 6.40 14.82 -9.62
N ARG A 47 7.20 15.37 -8.68
CA ARG A 47 7.95 16.62 -8.87
C ARG A 47 9.30 16.42 -9.60
N GLY A 48 9.60 15.21 -10.06
CA GLY A 48 10.85 14.91 -10.78
C GLY A 48 12.05 14.60 -9.88
N LEU A 49 11.91 14.67 -8.55
CA LEU A 49 12.95 14.31 -7.58
C LEU A 49 13.02 12.79 -7.38
N ARG A 50 13.23 12.05 -8.48
CA ARG A 50 13.05 10.58 -8.55
C ARG A 50 13.99 9.83 -7.61
N TRP A 51 15.25 10.25 -7.53
CA TRP A 51 16.24 9.62 -6.66
C TRP A 51 15.86 9.78 -5.18
N LEU A 52 15.50 11.00 -4.76
CA LEU A 52 15.11 11.28 -3.37
C LEU A 52 13.85 10.51 -2.97
N ALA A 53 12.88 10.41 -3.89
CA ALA A 53 11.70 9.59 -3.70
C ALA A 53 12.03 8.10 -3.50
N ARG A 54 12.94 7.54 -4.29
CA ARG A 54 13.40 6.15 -4.15
C ARG A 54 14.16 5.94 -2.84
N TRP A 55 15.05 6.86 -2.48
CA TRP A 55 15.78 6.83 -1.23
C TRP A 55 14.84 6.85 -0.01
N LEU A 56 13.83 7.73 -0.02
CA LEU A 56 12.83 7.79 1.04
C LEU A 56 11.97 6.51 1.12
N SER A 57 11.57 5.96 -0.03
CA SER A 57 10.87 4.66 -0.10
C SER A 57 11.72 3.52 0.48
N SER A 58 13.04 3.52 0.24
CA SER A 58 13.96 2.54 0.85
C SER A 58 14.06 2.69 2.37
N ILE A 59 14.07 3.93 2.89
CA ILE A 59 14.03 4.18 4.35
C ILE A 59 12.72 3.66 4.93
N SER A 60 11.59 3.96 4.29
CA SER A 60 10.28 3.43 4.70
C SER A 60 10.30 1.92 4.80
N ARG A 61 10.84 1.24 3.78
CA ARG A 61 10.96 -0.22 3.77
C ARG A 61 11.82 -0.73 4.93
N LEU A 62 12.96 -0.08 5.21
CA LEU A 62 13.84 -0.45 6.31
C LEU A 62 13.14 -0.34 7.67
N LEU A 63 12.37 0.72 7.89
CA LEU A 63 11.69 0.98 9.16
C LEU A 63 10.41 0.17 9.36
N THR A 64 9.70 -0.16 8.28
CA THR A 64 8.33 -0.73 8.36
C THR A 64 8.22 -2.16 7.83
N GLY A 65 9.20 -2.65 7.06
CA GLY A 65 9.11 -3.93 6.35
C GLY A 65 8.16 -3.92 5.15
N ILE A 66 7.58 -2.76 4.80
CA ILE A 66 6.64 -2.57 3.69
C ILE A 66 7.33 -1.84 2.54
N GLU A 67 7.34 -2.44 1.35
CA GLU A 67 7.87 -1.80 0.14
C GLU A 67 6.74 -1.22 -0.71
N ILE A 68 6.70 0.12 -0.82
CA ILE A 68 5.78 0.83 -1.72
C ILE A 68 6.60 1.66 -2.68
N HIS A 69 6.53 1.35 -3.98
CA HIS A 69 7.18 2.17 -4.99
C HIS A 69 6.57 3.58 -5.02
N PRO A 70 7.36 4.67 -5.09
CA PRO A 70 6.83 6.04 -5.10
C PRO A 70 5.87 6.36 -6.24
N GLY A 71 6.02 5.66 -7.37
CA GLY A 71 5.14 5.77 -8.54
C GLY A 71 3.77 5.11 -8.40
N ALA A 72 3.55 4.26 -7.39
CA ALA A 72 2.25 3.63 -7.16
C ALA A 72 1.20 4.70 -6.88
N THR A 73 -0.02 4.49 -7.39
CA THR A 73 -1.17 5.35 -7.12
C THR A 73 -2.06 4.65 -6.10
N ILE A 74 -2.28 5.29 -4.96
CA ILE A 74 -3.05 4.73 -3.86
C ILE A 74 -4.16 5.69 -3.46
N GLY A 75 -5.38 5.17 -3.39
CA GLY A 75 -6.59 5.86 -2.94
C GLY A 75 -6.57 6.28 -1.48
N ARG A 76 -7.75 6.59 -0.95
CA ARG A 76 -8.00 6.98 0.44
C ARG A 76 -8.29 5.75 1.30
N ARG A 77 -8.08 5.87 2.61
CA ARG A 77 -8.41 4.82 3.59
C ARG A 77 -7.85 3.44 3.19
N PHE A 78 -6.64 3.45 2.64
CA PHE A 78 -5.94 2.22 2.29
C PHE A 78 -5.33 1.64 3.56
N PHE A 79 -5.69 0.41 3.89
CA PHE A 79 -5.26 -0.23 5.12
C PHE A 79 -4.27 -1.36 4.84
N ILE A 80 -3.17 -1.38 5.59
CA ILE A 80 -2.17 -2.43 5.52
C ILE A 80 -2.11 -3.10 6.89
N ASP A 81 -2.67 -4.30 6.99
CA ASP A 81 -2.70 -5.06 8.22
C ASP A 81 -1.49 -6.00 8.32
N HIS A 82 -0.81 -5.95 9.46
CA HIS A 82 0.42 -6.71 9.73
C HIS A 82 1.52 -6.57 8.65
N GLY A 83 1.61 -5.43 7.96
CA GLY A 83 2.22 -5.26 6.62
C GLY A 83 3.63 -5.78 6.28
N MET A 84 4.34 -6.44 7.19
CA MET A 84 5.62 -7.11 6.90
C MET A 84 5.58 -7.88 5.58
N GLY A 85 6.54 -7.60 4.70
CA GLY A 85 6.68 -8.29 3.42
C GLY A 85 5.66 -7.88 2.35
N VAL A 86 4.86 -6.84 2.59
CA VAL A 86 4.01 -6.25 1.53
C VAL A 86 4.89 -5.55 0.50
N VAL A 87 4.65 -5.83 -0.78
CA VAL A 87 5.37 -5.25 -1.92
C VAL A 87 4.37 -4.69 -2.94
N ILE A 88 4.42 -3.39 -3.18
CA ILE A 88 3.56 -2.67 -4.13
C ILE A 88 4.43 -2.05 -5.22
N GLY A 89 4.29 -2.57 -6.45
CA GLY A 89 5.11 -2.15 -7.57
C GLY A 89 4.73 -0.82 -8.20
N GLU A 90 5.63 -0.29 -9.04
CA GLU A 90 5.61 1.08 -9.58
C GLU A 90 4.30 1.51 -10.23
N THR A 91 3.69 0.65 -11.03
CA THR A 91 2.51 1.01 -11.84
C THR A 91 1.21 0.46 -11.24
N SER A 92 1.25 0.10 -9.96
CA SER A 92 0.06 -0.34 -9.23
C SER A 92 -0.90 0.83 -9.07
N ILE A 93 -2.18 0.55 -9.28
CA ILE A 93 -3.26 1.50 -8.99
C ILE A 93 -4.15 0.82 -7.97
N ILE A 94 -4.35 1.45 -6.82
CA ILE A 94 -5.15 0.91 -5.72
C ILE A 94 -6.26 1.92 -5.45
N GLY A 95 -7.51 1.47 -5.54
CA GLY A 95 -8.69 2.26 -5.24
C GLY A 95 -8.81 2.66 -3.76
N ASP A 96 -9.93 3.26 -3.43
CA ASP A 96 -10.25 3.64 -2.04
C ASP A 96 -10.62 2.40 -1.22
N ASP A 97 -10.44 2.45 0.10
CA ASP A 97 -10.89 1.40 1.05
C ASP A 97 -10.32 0.01 0.84
N CYS A 98 -9.25 -0.12 0.07
CA CYS A 98 -8.58 -1.39 -0.12
C CYS A 98 -7.83 -1.82 1.15
N THR A 99 -7.76 -3.13 1.40
CA THR A 99 -7.01 -3.72 2.51
C THR A 99 -6.03 -4.76 1.99
N LEU A 100 -4.75 -4.64 2.34
CA LEU A 100 -3.76 -5.69 2.13
C LEU A 100 -3.30 -6.26 3.47
N TYR A 101 -3.20 -7.58 3.56
CA TYR A 101 -2.53 -8.24 4.67
C TYR A 101 -1.03 -8.42 4.38
N HIS A 102 -0.30 -8.85 5.39
CA HIS A 102 1.12 -9.18 5.32
C HIS A 102 1.51 -10.09 4.15
N GLY A 103 2.74 -9.95 3.65
CA GLY A 103 3.29 -10.80 2.59
C GLY A 103 2.64 -10.68 1.21
N VAL A 104 1.71 -9.74 1.02
CA VAL A 104 1.06 -9.51 -0.27
C VAL A 104 2.03 -8.90 -1.29
N THR A 105 1.95 -9.33 -2.55
CA THR A 105 2.70 -8.69 -3.64
C THR A 105 1.78 -8.27 -4.76
N LEU A 106 1.84 -6.99 -5.13
CA LEU A 106 1.28 -6.44 -6.36
C LEU A 106 2.44 -6.26 -7.35
N GLY A 107 2.72 -7.32 -8.10
CA GLY A 107 3.96 -7.52 -8.85
C GLY A 107 3.79 -7.42 -10.37
N GLY A 108 4.90 -7.37 -11.10
CA GLY A 108 4.91 -7.39 -12.55
C GLY A 108 5.28 -8.76 -13.12
N THR A 109 4.82 -9.04 -14.34
CA THR A 109 5.15 -10.25 -15.12
C THR A 109 6.04 -9.96 -16.34
N SER A 110 6.39 -8.70 -16.58
CA SER A 110 7.15 -8.25 -17.75
C SER A 110 8.27 -7.30 -17.38
N TRP A 111 9.35 -7.36 -18.17
CA TRP A 111 10.51 -6.45 -18.10
C TRP A 111 10.30 -5.14 -18.88
N ASN A 112 9.20 -5.04 -19.63
CA ASN A 112 8.91 -3.87 -20.45
C ASN A 112 8.56 -2.66 -19.58
N LYS A 113 8.99 -1.49 -20.03
CA LYS A 113 8.56 -0.22 -19.44
C LYS A 113 7.06 -0.02 -19.72
N GLY A 114 6.32 0.50 -18.74
CA GLY A 114 4.88 0.75 -18.84
C GLY A 114 4.06 0.08 -17.73
N LYS A 115 2.74 0.05 -17.94
CA LYS A 115 1.77 -0.59 -17.03
C LYS A 115 2.02 -2.09 -17.01
N ARG A 116 2.38 -2.62 -15.84
CA ARG A 116 2.77 -4.02 -15.63
C ARG A 116 2.38 -4.58 -14.27
N HIS A 117 1.88 -3.73 -13.37
CA HIS A 117 1.40 -4.13 -12.05
C HIS A 117 -0.13 -4.03 -11.98
N PRO A 118 -0.79 -4.66 -11.00
CA PRO A 118 -2.24 -4.74 -10.93
C PRO A 118 -2.94 -3.39 -10.76
N THR A 119 -4.25 -3.39 -11.05
CA THR A 119 -5.19 -2.36 -10.65
C THR A 119 -6.22 -2.98 -9.70
N LEU A 120 -6.37 -2.44 -8.50
CA LEU A 120 -7.41 -2.85 -7.55
C LEU A 120 -8.54 -1.81 -7.57
N GLY A 121 -9.78 -2.26 -7.78
CA GLY A 121 -10.96 -1.44 -7.58
C GLY A 121 -11.21 -1.14 -6.09
N ASP A 122 -12.16 -0.25 -5.82
CA ASP A 122 -12.46 0.17 -4.44
C ASP A 122 -12.92 -0.99 -3.56
N GLY A 123 -12.55 -0.96 -2.28
CA GLY A 123 -12.96 -1.95 -1.28
C GLY A 123 -12.35 -3.34 -1.45
N VAL A 124 -11.36 -3.51 -2.34
CA VAL A 124 -10.70 -4.81 -2.55
C VAL A 124 -9.92 -5.24 -1.31
N VAL A 125 -10.05 -6.52 -0.95
CA VAL A 125 -9.29 -7.13 0.13
C VAL A 125 -8.37 -8.21 -0.44
N ILE A 126 -7.07 -8.11 -0.16
CA ILE A 126 -6.09 -9.10 -0.58
C ILE A 126 -5.55 -9.82 0.65
N GLY A 127 -5.88 -11.12 0.77
CA GLY A 127 -5.49 -11.99 1.87
C GLY A 127 -3.97 -12.17 2.00
N ALA A 128 -3.56 -12.60 3.19
CA ALA A 128 -2.16 -12.73 3.56
C ALA A 128 -1.37 -13.59 2.57
N GLY A 129 -0.17 -13.15 2.20
CA GLY A 129 0.74 -13.88 1.33
C GLY A 129 0.34 -13.96 -0.15
N ALA A 130 -0.81 -13.41 -0.57
CA ALA A 130 -1.25 -13.49 -1.95
C ALA A 130 -0.32 -12.73 -2.93
N LYS A 131 -0.22 -13.21 -4.16
CA LYS A 131 0.58 -12.63 -5.24
C LYS A 131 -0.34 -12.30 -6.41
N VAL A 132 -0.57 -11.02 -6.66
CA VAL A 132 -1.36 -10.54 -7.80
C VAL A 132 -0.37 -9.98 -8.81
N LEU A 133 -0.25 -10.63 -9.97
CA LEU A 133 0.87 -10.40 -10.89
C LEU A 133 0.40 -9.93 -12.26
N GLY A 134 1.05 -8.89 -12.78
CA GLY A 134 0.79 -8.37 -14.12
C GLY A 134 -0.23 -7.23 -14.15
N PRO A 135 -0.48 -6.64 -15.33
CA PRO A 135 -1.39 -5.51 -15.51
C PRO A 135 -2.87 -5.93 -15.52
N ILE A 136 -3.27 -6.78 -14.57
CA ILE A 136 -4.65 -7.26 -14.43
C ILE A 136 -5.47 -6.34 -13.52
N SER A 137 -6.79 -6.42 -13.64
CA SER A 137 -7.73 -5.66 -12.81
C SER A 137 -8.47 -6.59 -11.85
N VAL A 138 -8.47 -6.23 -10.56
CA VAL A 138 -9.29 -6.88 -9.53
C VAL A 138 -10.49 -5.99 -9.29
N GLY A 139 -11.70 -6.53 -9.54
CA GLY A 139 -12.95 -5.76 -9.45
C GLY A 139 -13.25 -5.24 -8.05
N ALA A 140 -14.03 -4.16 -7.96
CA ALA A 140 -14.40 -3.55 -6.69
C ALA A 140 -15.05 -4.55 -5.72
N ASN A 141 -14.74 -4.42 -4.43
CA ASN A 141 -15.19 -5.29 -3.32
C ASN A 141 -14.79 -6.77 -3.46
N ALA A 142 -13.95 -7.13 -4.43
CA ALA A 142 -13.45 -8.50 -4.54
C ALA A 142 -12.55 -8.85 -3.35
N LYS A 143 -12.51 -10.15 -3.04
CA LYS A 143 -11.66 -10.72 -2.00
C LYS A 143 -10.74 -11.76 -2.62
N VAL A 144 -9.44 -11.56 -2.52
CA VAL A 144 -8.43 -12.53 -2.94
C VAL A 144 -8.03 -13.34 -1.72
N GLY A 145 -8.11 -14.67 -1.83
CA GLY A 145 -7.77 -15.58 -0.74
C GLY A 145 -6.28 -15.53 -0.37
N SER A 146 -5.97 -15.88 0.88
CA SER A 146 -4.59 -15.97 1.35
C SER A 146 -3.77 -16.96 0.50
N ASN A 147 -2.51 -16.62 0.25
CA ASN A 147 -1.57 -17.36 -0.61
C ASN A 147 -2.04 -17.63 -2.05
N ALA A 148 -3.14 -17.01 -2.50
CA ALA A 148 -3.55 -17.10 -3.90
C ALA A 148 -2.49 -16.49 -4.83
N VAL A 149 -2.31 -17.10 -6.00
CA VAL A 149 -1.57 -16.52 -7.11
C VAL A 149 -2.60 -16.18 -8.17
N VAL A 150 -2.76 -14.88 -8.43
CA VAL A 150 -3.76 -14.30 -9.34
C VAL A 150 -3.05 -13.70 -10.54
#